data_AF-A0A090Z361-F1
#
_entry.id   AF-A0A090Z361-F1
#
_cell.length_a   1.000
_cell.length_b   1.000
_cell.length_c   1.000
_cell.angle_alpha   90.00
_cell.angle_beta   90.00
_cell.angle_gamma   90.00
#
_symmetry.space_group_name_H-M   'P 1'
#
loop_
_entity.id
_entity.type
_entity.pdbx_description
1 polymer ?
#
loop_
_entity_poly.entity_id
_entity_poly.type
_entity_poly.pdbx_seq_one_letter_code
_entity_poly.pdbx_strand_id
1 'polypeptide(L)'
;MRFDTIEQLKKEPDAVRPFPPAAVKNLDEVYRIEWTYNSNAIEGNTLPLFETKLVLEEGLTIGGKKLREHFEVVNHSEAIDYVNRIRTTANRGNIMRTEDQIKRKLYELKQLSAKRANDPVVQAQIEMLEWVLNQPIEKYHV
;
A
#
# COMPACT_ATOMS: atom_id res chain seq x y z
N MET A 1 -16.01 16.33 14.62
CA MET A 1 -14.60 16.70 14.36
C MET A 1 -14.58 17.42 13.03
N ARG A 2 -14.03 18.63 12.95
CA ARG A 2 -14.14 19.50 11.76
C ARG A 2 -12.81 19.42 10.98
N PHE A 3 -12.84 18.84 9.79
CA PHE A 3 -11.63 18.50 9.01
C PHE A 3 -11.10 19.66 8.16
N ASP A 4 -11.76 20.82 8.17
CA ASP A 4 -11.46 22.00 7.36
C ASP A 4 -9.97 22.41 7.42
N THR A 5 -9.35 22.33 8.60
CA THR A 5 -7.93 22.66 8.77
C THR A 5 -7.00 21.69 8.03
N ILE A 6 -7.29 20.38 8.08
CA ILE A 6 -6.51 19.37 7.36
C ILE A 6 -6.67 19.56 5.85
N GLU A 7 -7.90 19.85 5.40
CA GLU A 7 -8.17 20.13 3.98
C GLU A 7 -7.43 21.39 3.51
N GLN A 8 -7.34 22.43 4.34
CA GLN A 8 -6.57 23.63 4.03
C GLN A 8 -5.07 23.35 3.96
N LEU A 9 -4.50 22.68 4.96
CA LEU A 9 -3.06 22.36 4.99
C LEU A 9 -2.63 21.45 3.84
N LYS A 10 -3.52 20.56 3.38
CA LYS A 10 -3.23 19.68 2.24
C LYS A 10 -3.07 20.45 0.92
N LYS A 11 -3.70 21.62 0.77
CA LYS A 11 -3.64 22.42 -0.48
C LYS A 11 -2.24 22.93 -0.77
N GLU A 12 -1.47 23.27 0.26
CA GLU A 12 -0.11 23.80 0.12
C GLU A 12 0.85 22.80 -0.57
N PRO A 13 1.05 21.56 -0.07
CA PRO A 13 1.88 20.58 -0.74
C PRO A 13 1.29 20.13 -2.07
N ASP A 14 -0.04 20.07 -2.22
CA ASP A 14 -0.68 19.66 -3.48
C ASP A 14 -0.43 20.68 -4.61
N ALA A 15 -0.33 21.97 -4.29
CA ALA A 15 -0.05 23.03 -5.27
C ALA A 15 1.36 22.96 -5.87
N VAL A 16 2.31 22.29 -5.20
CA VAL A 16 3.72 22.19 -5.64
C VAL A 16 4.09 20.80 -6.17
N ARG A 17 3.11 19.91 -6.37
CA ARG A 17 3.33 18.60 -7.01
C ARG A 17 3.52 18.76 -8.54
N PRO A 18 4.34 17.91 -9.20
CA PRO A 18 5.14 16.84 -8.60
C PRO A 18 6.39 17.39 -7.92
N PHE A 19 6.73 16.82 -6.75
CA PHE A 19 7.96 17.17 -6.04
C PHE A 19 9.20 16.70 -6.84
N PRO A 20 10.35 17.38 -6.66
CA PRO A 20 11.62 16.92 -7.23
C PRO A 20 11.92 15.48 -6.80
N PRO A 21 12.35 14.58 -7.72
CA PRO A 21 12.60 13.18 -7.38
C PRO A 21 13.59 12.97 -6.22
N ALA A 22 14.62 13.81 -6.13
CA ALA A 22 15.57 13.78 -5.02
C ALA A 22 14.91 14.14 -3.67
N ALA A 23 13.99 15.10 -3.66
CA ALA A 23 13.25 15.46 -2.45
C ALA A 23 12.30 14.33 -2.02
N VAL A 24 11.63 13.68 -2.98
CA VAL A 24 10.79 12.50 -2.70
C VAL A 24 11.62 11.37 -2.11
N LYS A 25 12.77 11.05 -2.72
CA LYS A 25 13.67 10.00 -2.22
C LYS A 25 14.14 10.27 -0.77
N ASN A 26 14.56 11.50 -0.49
CA ASN A 26 14.99 11.88 0.85
C ASN A 26 13.84 11.78 1.87
N LEU A 27 12.64 12.19 1.49
CA LEU A 27 11.45 12.06 2.35
C LEU A 27 11.11 10.59 2.59
N ASP A 28 11.13 9.74 1.56
CA ASP A 28 10.86 8.31 1.68
C ASP A 28 11.86 7.63 2.64
N GLU A 29 13.15 7.97 2.56
CA GLU A 29 14.19 7.46 3.46
C GLU A 29 13.94 7.86 4.92
N VAL A 30 13.65 9.14 5.18
CA VAL A 30 13.34 9.65 6.52
C VAL A 30 12.06 9.02 7.08
N TYR A 31 10.98 9.02 6.31
CA TYR A 31 9.69 8.49 6.75
C TYR A 31 9.72 6.99 6.99
N ARG A 32 10.48 6.22 6.22
CA ARG A 32 10.62 4.76 6.45
C ARG A 32 11.14 4.47 7.86
N ILE A 33 12.15 5.23 8.30
CA ILE A 33 12.76 5.07 9.63
C ILE A 33 11.82 5.60 10.71
N GLU A 34 11.32 6.83 10.57
CA GLU A 34 10.48 7.45 11.59
C GLU A 34 9.17 6.69 11.79
N TRP A 35 8.53 6.21 10.72
CA TRP A 35 7.30 5.45 10.82
C TRP A 35 7.54 4.12 11.52
N THR A 36 8.60 3.40 11.14
CA THR A 36 8.95 2.13 11.78
C THR A 36 9.26 2.31 13.26
N TYR A 37 10.02 3.34 13.62
CA TYR A 37 10.30 3.68 15.02
C TYR A 37 9.02 3.98 15.81
N ASN A 38 8.21 4.94 15.34
CA ASN A 38 7.04 5.39 16.08
C ASN A 38 5.98 4.27 16.23
N SER A 39 5.78 3.46 15.18
CA SER A 39 4.81 2.35 15.23
C SER A 39 5.23 1.29 16.25
N ASN A 40 6.48 0.85 16.18
CA ASN A 40 6.98 -0.18 17.10
C ASN A 40 7.08 0.35 18.55
N ALA A 41 7.40 1.64 18.73
CA ALA A 41 7.44 2.25 20.05
C ALA A 41 6.05 2.26 20.73
N ILE A 42 4.96 2.46 19.98
CA ILE A 42 3.58 2.34 20.49
C ILE A 42 3.30 0.93 21.01
N GLU A 43 3.88 -0.08 20.36
CA GLU A 43 3.76 -1.50 20.76
C GLU A 43 4.76 -1.93 21.84
N GLY A 44 5.61 -1.01 22.31
CA GLY A 44 6.53 -1.23 23.43
C GLY A 44 7.95 -1.64 23.03
N ASN A 45 8.32 -1.50 21.76
CA ASN A 45 9.70 -1.64 21.32
C ASN A 45 10.57 -0.50 21.90
N THR A 46 11.76 -0.83 22.38
CA THR A 46 12.61 0.11 23.14
C THR A 46 13.80 0.65 22.35
N LEU A 47 13.94 0.28 21.07
CA LEU A 47 14.97 0.85 20.20
C LEU A 47 14.66 2.35 19.96
N PRO A 48 15.51 3.30 20.38
CA PRO A 48 15.39 4.70 20.02
C PRO A 48 15.63 4.90 18.52
N LEU A 49 15.17 6.04 17.99
CA LEU A 49 15.21 6.36 16.56
C LEU A 49 16.58 6.11 15.91
N PHE A 50 17.68 6.48 16.57
CA PHE A 50 19.03 6.27 16.04
C PHE A 50 19.41 4.78 15.96
N GLU A 51 19.03 3.97 16.95
CA GLU A 51 19.26 2.52 16.92
C GLU A 51 18.38 1.84 15.87
N THR A 52 17.10 2.25 15.73
CA THR A 52 16.23 1.80 14.64
C THR A 52 16.85 2.10 13.27
N LYS A 53 17.43 3.29 13.09
CA LYS A 53 18.13 3.67 11.88
C LYS A 53 19.32 2.75 11.59
N LEU A 54 20.19 2.50 12.59
CA LEU A 54 21.32 1.59 12.44
C LEU A 54 20.89 0.16 12.07
N VAL A 55 19.80 -0.34 12.66
CA VAL A 55 19.24 -1.66 12.31
C VAL A 55 18.79 -1.68 10.84
N LEU A 56 18.10 -0.64 10.38
CA LEU A 56 17.49 -0.62 9.04
C LEU A 56 18.47 -0.29 7.90
N GLU A 57 19.46 0.57 8.14
CA GLU A 57 20.39 1.03 7.10
C GLU A 57 21.68 0.20 7.08
N GLU A 58 22.21 -0.14 8.26
CA GLU A 58 23.52 -0.80 8.39
C GLU A 58 23.39 -2.30 8.73
N GLY A 59 22.18 -2.79 9.03
CA GLY A 59 21.95 -4.19 9.40
C GLY A 59 22.59 -4.59 10.74
N LEU A 60 22.90 -3.61 11.59
CA LEU A 60 23.57 -3.83 12.87
C LEU A 60 22.60 -4.37 13.92
N THR A 61 23.13 -5.18 14.85
CA THR A 61 22.42 -5.53 16.08
C THR A 61 22.88 -4.64 17.22
N ILE A 62 21.96 -4.35 18.12
CA ILE A 62 22.16 -3.47 19.26
C ILE A 62 22.31 -4.31 20.53
N GLY A 63 23.46 -4.17 21.16
CA GLY A 63 23.77 -4.83 22.42
C GLY A 63 22.77 -4.46 23.52
N GLY A 64 22.34 -5.45 24.31
CA GLY A 64 21.42 -5.23 25.43
C GLY A 64 19.94 -5.11 25.04
N LYS A 65 19.60 -5.21 23.75
CA LYS A 65 18.22 -5.23 23.23
C LYS A 65 17.80 -6.65 22.86
N LYS A 66 16.50 -6.94 22.91
CA LYS A 66 16.00 -8.28 22.55
C LYS A 66 16.08 -8.45 21.04
N LEU A 67 16.43 -9.66 20.59
CA LEU A 67 16.45 -9.97 19.16
C LEU A 67 15.06 -9.77 18.51
N ARG A 68 13.99 -10.05 19.26
CA ARG A 68 12.61 -9.79 18.84
C ARG A 68 12.39 -8.32 18.43
N GLU A 69 12.95 -7.36 19.18
CA GLU A 69 12.77 -5.93 18.88
C GLU A 69 13.42 -5.54 17.55
N HIS A 70 14.52 -6.19 17.18
CA HIS A 70 15.18 -5.98 15.89
C HIS A 70 14.33 -6.56 14.75
N PHE A 71 13.79 -7.75 14.94
CA PHE A 71 12.89 -8.36 13.95
C PHE A 71 11.61 -7.55 13.77
N GLU A 72 11.04 -6.98 14.83
CA GLU A 72 9.89 -6.06 14.71
C GLU A 72 10.24 -4.85 13.84
N VAL A 73 11.43 -4.25 14.01
CA VAL A 73 11.91 -3.14 13.17
C VAL A 73 12.04 -3.55 11.70
N VAL A 74 12.72 -4.66 11.43
CA VAL A 74 12.93 -5.16 10.05
C VAL A 74 11.59 -5.52 9.41
N ASN A 75 10.77 -6.32 10.08
CA ASN A 75 9.49 -6.80 9.56
C ASN A 75 8.52 -5.66 9.26
N HIS A 76 8.43 -4.66 10.16
CA HIS A 76 7.55 -3.51 9.93
C HIS A 76 8.01 -2.71 8.71
N SER A 77 9.32 -2.49 8.58
CA SER A 77 9.86 -1.80 7.41
C SER A 77 9.62 -2.56 6.11
N GLU A 78 9.77 -3.89 6.11
CA GLU A 78 9.46 -4.74 4.95
C GLU A 78 7.96 -4.72 4.61
N ALA A 79 7.09 -4.63 5.62
CA ALA A 79 5.65 -4.51 5.41
C ALA A 79 5.31 -3.18 4.71
N ILE A 80 5.96 -2.07 5.07
CA ILE A 80 5.82 -0.78 4.36
C ILE A 80 6.24 -0.95 2.89
N ASP A 81 7.40 -1.55 2.65
CA ASP A 81 7.93 -1.78 1.29
C ASP A 81 6.98 -2.67 0.47
N TYR A 82 6.40 -3.69 1.10
CA TYR A 82 5.38 -4.54 0.50
C TYR A 82 4.13 -3.75 0.10
N VAL A 83 3.59 -2.91 1.00
CA VAL A 83 2.42 -2.05 0.73
C VAL A 83 2.70 -1.08 -0.43
N ASN A 84 3.90 -0.50 -0.48
CA ASN A 84 4.31 0.38 -1.57
C ASN A 84 4.46 -0.37 -2.90
N ARG A 85 4.96 -1.61 -2.87
CA ARG A 85 5.05 -2.47 -4.05
C ARG A 85 3.68 -2.86 -4.59
N ILE A 86 2.72 -3.24 -3.73
CA ILE A 86 1.36 -3.52 -4.20
C ILE A 86 0.68 -2.25 -4.73
N ARG A 87 0.91 -1.08 -4.11
CA ARG A 87 0.40 0.22 -4.59
C ARG A 87 0.83 0.48 -6.03
N THR A 88 2.12 0.36 -6.31
CA THR A 88 2.73 0.59 -7.63
C THR A 88 2.37 -0.49 -8.64
N THR A 89 2.33 -1.76 -8.24
CA THR A 89 1.99 -2.89 -9.14
C THR A 89 0.55 -2.83 -9.62
N ALA A 90 -0.39 -2.49 -8.76
CA ALA A 90 -1.78 -2.30 -9.17
C ALA A 90 -1.99 -1.06 -10.05
N ASN A 91 -1.16 -0.02 -9.91
CA ASN A 91 -1.16 1.12 -10.84
C ASN A 91 -0.64 0.72 -12.24
N ARG A 92 -0.05 -0.47 -12.41
CA ARG A 92 0.35 -1.05 -13.69
C ARG A 92 -0.73 -1.91 -14.36
N GLY A 93 -1.98 -1.85 -13.87
CA GLY A 93 -3.15 -2.28 -14.64
C GLY A 93 -3.71 -3.67 -14.35
N ASN A 94 -3.32 -4.33 -13.25
CA ASN A 94 -3.77 -5.71 -12.99
C ASN A 94 -4.37 -5.99 -11.60
N ILE A 95 -4.73 -4.96 -10.84
CA ILE A 95 -5.58 -5.14 -9.65
C ILE A 95 -6.71 -4.14 -9.75
N MET A 96 -7.92 -4.62 -10.07
CA MET A 96 -9.13 -3.81 -9.93
C MET A 96 -9.31 -3.48 -8.45
N ARG A 97 -9.35 -2.19 -8.10
CA ARG A 97 -9.28 -1.74 -6.70
C ARG A 97 -10.60 -1.29 -6.11
N THR A 98 -11.62 -1.01 -6.91
CA THR A 98 -12.96 -0.67 -6.41
C THR A 98 -14.02 -1.47 -7.12
N GLU A 99 -15.13 -1.75 -6.43
CA GLU A 99 -16.32 -2.37 -6.99
C GLU A 99 -16.77 -1.62 -8.28
N ASP A 100 -16.71 -0.29 -8.27
CA ASP A 100 -17.01 0.55 -9.43
C ASP A 100 -16.08 0.32 -10.62
N GLN A 101 -14.77 0.12 -10.38
CA GLN A 101 -13.82 -0.19 -11.45
C GLN A 101 -14.10 -1.57 -12.05
N ILE A 102 -14.45 -2.56 -11.21
CA ILE A 102 -14.83 -3.91 -11.66
C ILE A 102 -16.10 -3.83 -12.50
N LYS A 103 -17.13 -3.12 -12.03
CA LYS A 103 -18.41 -2.92 -12.74
C LYS A 103 -18.23 -2.21 -14.08
N ARG A 104 -17.41 -1.15 -14.14
CA ARG A 104 -17.10 -0.44 -15.40
C ARG A 104 -16.42 -1.36 -16.40
N LYS A 105 -15.43 -2.15 -15.96
CA LYS A 105 -14.75 -3.09 -16.86
C LYS A 105 -15.65 -4.22 -17.32
N LEU A 106 -16.50 -4.74 -16.42
CA LEU A 106 -17.50 -5.74 -16.75
C LEU A 106 -18.48 -5.22 -17.82
N TYR A 107 -18.90 -3.96 -17.72
CA TYR A 107 -19.73 -3.32 -18.74
C TYR A 107 -19.00 -3.26 -20.09
N GLU A 108 -17.75 -2.80 -20.14
CA GLU A 108 -16.95 -2.78 -21.37
C GLU A 108 -16.81 -4.17 -22.02
N LEU A 109 -16.52 -5.19 -21.22
CA LEU A 109 -16.35 -6.57 -21.71
C LEU A 109 -17.66 -7.15 -22.24
N LYS A 110 -18.80 -6.86 -21.60
CA LYS A 110 -20.13 -7.26 -22.10
C LYS A 110 -20.49 -6.57 -23.42
N GLN A 111 -20.09 -5.31 -23.62
CA GLN A 111 -20.24 -4.63 -24.91
C GLN A 111 -19.33 -5.24 -25.98
N LEU A 112 -18.12 -5.65 -25.60
CA LEU A 112 -17.16 -6.28 -26.51
C LEU A 112 -17.58 -7.70 -26.91
N SER A 113 -18.10 -8.50 -25.97
CA SER A 113 -18.57 -9.87 -26.24
C SER A 113 -19.78 -9.88 -27.18
N ALA A 114 -20.70 -8.91 -27.03
CA ALA A 114 -21.82 -8.69 -27.93
C ALA A 114 -21.37 -8.38 -29.37
N LYS A 115 -20.22 -7.72 -29.55
CA LYS A 115 -19.65 -7.38 -30.87
C LYS A 115 -18.78 -8.49 -31.47
N ARG A 116 -18.21 -9.38 -30.64
CA ARG A 116 -17.22 -10.40 -31.07
C ARG A 116 -17.75 -11.83 -31.03
N ALA A 117 -19.05 -12.04 -31.24
CA ALA A 117 -19.67 -13.37 -31.33
C ALA A 117 -19.28 -14.32 -30.17
N ASN A 118 -19.32 -13.83 -28.93
CA ASN A 118 -18.98 -14.62 -27.73
C ASN A 118 -17.56 -15.22 -27.76
N ASP A 119 -16.55 -14.39 -28.04
CA ASP A 119 -15.14 -14.74 -27.82
C ASP A 119 -14.94 -15.40 -26.44
N PRO A 120 -14.50 -16.68 -26.38
CA PRO A 120 -14.36 -17.44 -25.15
C PRO A 120 -13.42 -16.78 -24.13
N VAL A 121 -12.41 -16.03 -24.59
CA VAL A 121 -11.47 -15.33 -23.72
C VAL A 121 -12.17 -14.17 -23.03
N VAL A 122 -13.01 -13.43 -23.76
CA VAL A 122 -13.79 -12.33 -23.19
C VAL A 122 -14.85 -12.86 -22.22
N GLN A 123 -15.47 -14.00 -22.53
CA GLN A 123 -16.45 -14.64 -21.64
C GLN A 123 -15.80 -15.14 -20.33
N ALA A 124 -14.65 -15.80 -20.40
CA ALA A 124 -13.91 -16.22 -19.21
C ALA A 124 -13.51 -15.01 -18.32
N GLN A 125 -13.16 -13.88 -18.93
CA GLN A 125 -12.90 -12.64 -18.19
C GLN A 125 -14.15 -12.06 -17.53
N ILE A 126 -15.31 -12.11 -18.20
CA ILE A 126 -16.60 -11.69 -17.62
C ILE A 126 -16.94 -12.55 -16.40
N GLU A 127 -16.89 -13.88 -16.54
CA GLU A 127 -17.21 -14.84 -15.47
C GLU A 127 -16.30 -14.64 -14.26
N MET A 128 -14.99 -14.46 -14.49
CA MET A 128 -14.03 -14.19 -13.42
C MET A 128 -14.40 -12.92 -12.63
N LEU A 129 -14.79 -11.84 -13.31
CA LEU A 129 -15.13 -10.58 -12.65
C LEU A 129 -16.48 -10.63 -11.95
N GLU A 130 -17.46 -11.32 -12.51
CA GLU A 130 -18.75 -11.58 -11.84
C GLU A 130 -18.57 -12.43 -10.58
N TRP A 131 -17.68 -13.43 -10.63
CA TRP A 131 -17.32 -14.21 -9.47
C TRP A 131 -16.68 -13.34 -8.38
N VAL A 132 -15.75 -12.45 -8.73
CA VAL A 132 -15.11 -11.52 -7.77
C VAL A 132 -16.15 -10.59 -7.12
N LEU A 133 -17.11 -10.05 -7.87
CA LEU A 133 -18.15 -9.16 -7.34
C LEU A 133 -19.14 -9.87 -6.40
N ASN A 134 -19.36 -11.17 -6.60
CA ASN A 134 -20.37 -11.95 -5.87
C ASN A 134 -19.75 -12.83 -4.77
N GLN A 135 -18.49 -12.61 -4.37
CA GLN A 135 -17.92 -13.36 -3.26
C GLN A 135 -18.62 -13.02 -1.93
N PRO A 136 -19.09 -14.03 -1.17
CA PRO A 136 -19.64 -13.79 0.16
C PRO A 136 -18.55 -13.27 1.10
N ILE A 137 -18.84 -12.15 1.77
CA ILE A 137 -17.92 -11.40 2.64
C ILE A 137 -17.51 -12.22 3.88
N GLU A 138 -18.27 -13.28 4.21
CA GLU A 138 -18.13 -14.09 5.44
C GLU A 138 -16.83 -14.89 5.58
N LYS A 139 -15.95 -14.95 4.55
CA LYS A 139 -14.69 -15.72 4.61
C LYS A 139 -13.49 -15.01 5.22
N TYR A 140 -13.61 -13.76 5.65
CA TYR A 140 -12.48 -12.96 6.19
C TYR A 140 -12.65 -12.54 7.66
N HIS A 141 -13.53 -13.18 8.41
CA HIS A 141 -13.58 -13.05 9.86
C HIS A 141 -13.09 -14.35 10.50
N VAL A 142 -11.81 -14.33 10.90
CA VAL A 142 -11.23 -15.21 11.92
C VAL A 142 -10.79 -14.32 13.07
#